data_AF-L7XBH0-F1
#
_entry.id   AF-L7XBH0-F1
#
_cell.length_a   1.000
_cell.length_b   1.000
_cell.length_c   1.000
_cell.angle_alpha   90.00
_cell.angle_beta   90.00
_cell.angle_gamma   90.00
#
_symmetry.space_group_name_H-M   'P 1'
#
loop_
_entity.id
_entity.type
_entity.pdbx_description
1 polymer ?
#
loop_
_entity_poly.entity_id
_entity_poly.type
_entity_poly.pdbx_seq_one_letter_code
_entity_poly.pdbx_strand_id
1 'polypeptide(L)'
;MLENVKKSFFRVLCLGALCLGGLMAEQDPKELVGLGAKSYKEQDFTQAKKYFEKACDLKENSGCFNLGVLYYQGQGVEKNLKKAASFYAKACDLNYSNGCHLLGNLYYGGQGVSQNTNKALQYYSKACDLKYAEGCASLGGIYHDGKVVTRDFKKAVEYFTKACDLNDGDGCTILGSLYDAGRGTPKDLKKALASYDKACDLKDSPGCFNAGNMYHHGEGAAKNFKEALARYSKACELENGGGCFNLGAMQYNGEGVTRNEKQAIENFKKGCKLGAKGACDILKQLKIKV
;
A
#
# COMPACT_ATOMS: atom_id res chain seq x y z
N MET A 1 -0.19 21.26 -72.14
CA MET A 1 0.16 22.37 -71.24
C MET A 1 -1.12 23.13 -70.94
N LEU A 2 -1.45 23.22 -69.64
CA LEU A 2 -2.45 24.11 -68.99
C LEU A 2 -3.91 23.85 -69.41
N GLU A 3 -4.70 23.07 -68.67
CA GLU A 3 -5.37 23.37 -67.38
C GLU A 3 -5.87 24.83 -67.23
N ASN A 4 -7.05 25.20 -66.70
CA ASN A 4 -8.31 24.57 -66.26
C ASN A 4 -8.99 25.67 -65.40
N VAL A 5 -10.10 26.33 -65.78
CA VAL A 5 -10.76 27.29 -64.86
C VAL A 5 -12.29 27.43 -65.06
N LYS A 6 -13.00 26.98 -64.00
CA LYS A 6 -14.26 27.48 -63.38
C LYS A 6 -15.65 27.11 -63.92
N LYS A 7 -16.31 26.32 -63.05
CA LYS A 7 -17.61 26.54 -62.37
C LYS A 7 -18.85 26.77 -63.24
N SER A 8 -19.76 25.79 -63.18
CA SER A 8 -21.17 26.06 -62.90
C SER A 8 -21.83 24.74 -62.50
N PHE A 9 -22.55 24.67 -61.37
CA PHE A 9 -23.76 23.85 -61.26
C PHE A 9 -24.60 24.31 -60.07
N PHE A 10 -25.78 24.81 -60.41
CA PHE A 10 -26.89 25.16 -59.55
C PHE A 10 -27.85 23.96 -59.50
N ARG A 11 -28.35 23.63 -58.30
CA ARG A 11 -29.62 22.95 -57.91
C ARG A 11 -30.25 21.91 -58.86
N VAL A 12 -30.65 20.76 -58.30
CA VAL A 12 -32.08 20.33 -58.17
C VAL A 12 -32.20 19.24 -57.07
N LEU A 13 -33.21 19.41 -56.21
CA LEU A 13 -33.67 18.51 -55.15
C LEU A 13 -34.24 17.18 -55.71
N CYS A 14 -34.16 16.08 -54.96
CA CYS A 14 -35.29 15.53 -54.17
C CYS A 14 -35.10 14.08 -53.69
N LEU A 15 -35.50 13.88 -52.44
CA LEU A 15 -36.22 12.71 -51.90
C LEU A 15 -35.49 11.36 -51.81
N GLY A 16 -35.06 11.05 -50.59
CA GLY A 16 -34.71 9.71 -50.14
C GLY A 16 -34.53 9.68 -48.63
N ALA A 17 -35.64 9.81 -47.89
CA ALA A 17 -35.66 9.52 -46.46
C ALA A 17 -35.29 8.05 -46.25
N LEU A 18 -34.33 7.75 -45.37
CA LEU A 18 -34.26 6.52 -44.56
C LEU A 18 -33.05 6.58 -43.60
N CYS A 19 -33.32 6.31 -42.33
CA CYS A 19 -32.37 5.96 -41.26
C CYS A 19 -31.52 7.08 -40.63
N LEU A 20 -32.17 8.06 -39.99
CA LEU A 20 -31.61 8.69 -38.77
C LEU A 20 -31.88 7.79 -37.56
N GLY A 21 -31.39 6.56 -37.62
CA GLY A 21 -31.12 5.79 -36.41
C GLY A 21 -29.83 6.35 -35.84
N GLY A 22 -29.93 7.35 -34.97
CA GLY A 22 -28.79 7.80 -34.19
C GLY A 22 -28.24 6.59 -33.45
N LEU A 23 -27.06 6.11 -33.85
CA LEU A 23 -26.22 5.33 -32.95
C LEU A 23 -26.02 6.22 -31.73
N MET A 24 -26.77 5.99 -30.65
CA MET A 24 -26.36 6.50 -29.35
C MET A 24 -25.02 5.82 -29.10
N ALA A 25 -23.93 6.58 -29.25
CA ALA A 25 -22.60 6.09 -28.95
C ALA A 25 -22.65 5.52 -27.52
N GLU A 26 -22.49 4.20 -27.41
CA GLU A 26 -22.44 3.51 -26.14
C GLU A 26 -21.32 4.17 -25.32
N GLN A 27 -21.66 4.81 -24.20
CA GLN A 27 -20.69 5.58 -23.42
C GLN A 27 -19.63 4.62 -22.86
N ASP A 28 -18.35 4.88 -23.13
CA ASP A 28 -17.25 4.03 -22.64
C ASP A 28 -17.24 4.02 -21.10
N PRO A 29 -17.39 2.85 -20.44
CA PRO A 29 -17.40 2.75 -18.99
C PRO A 29 -16.14 3.32 -18.33
N LYS A 30 -14.97 3.21 -18.97
CA LYS A 30 -13.72 3.78 -18.43
C LYS A 30 -13.68 5.29 -18.52
N GLU A 31 -14.20 5.86 -19.60
CA GLU A 31 -14.34 7.31 -19.74
C GLU A 31 -15.26 7.87 -18.66
N LEU A 32 -16.38 7.18 -18.38
CA LEU A 32 -17.29 7.54 -17.29
C LEU A 32 -16.59 7.57 -15.93
N VAL A 33 -15.73 6.59 -15.62
CA VAL A 33 -14.92 6.63 -14.39
C VAL A 33 -13.96 7.82 -14.38
N GLY A 34 -13.32 8.13 -15.51
CA GLY A 34 -12.44 9.29 -15.65
C GLY A 34 -13.17 10.62 -15.39
N LEU A 35 -14.35 10.80 -15.99
CA LEU A 35 -15.21 11.96 -15.76
C LEU A 35 -15.67 12.05 -14.30
N GLY A 36 -16.08 10.92 -13.71
CA GLY A 36 -16.45 10.84 -12.30
C GLY A 36 -15.29 11.24 -11.37
N ALA A 37 -14.08 10.74 -11.65
CA ALA A 37 -12.88 11.07 -10.88
C ALA A 37 -12.49 12.55 -11.02
N LYS A 38 -12.71 13.16 -12.21
CA LYS A 38 -12.53 14.59 -12.41
C LYS A 38 -13.51 15.41 -11.57
N SER A 39 -14.81 15.12 -11.66
CA SER A 39 -15.83 15.79 -10.83
C SER A 39 -15.56 15.61 -9.34
N TYR A 40 -15.08 14.43 -8.91
CA TYR A 40 -14.70 14.19 -7.53
C TYR A 40 -13.57 15.11 -7.04
N LYS A 41 -12.53 15.31 -7.86
CA LYS A 41 -11.42 16.23 -7.54
C LYS A 41 -11.88 17.69 -7.44
N GLU A 42 -12.88 18.06 -8.24
CA GLU A 42 -13.54 19.38 -8.22
C GLU A 42 -14.57 19.51 -7.07
N GLN A 43 -14.71 18.47 -6.24
CA GLN A 43 -15.68 18.36 -5.14
C GLN A 43 -17.16 18.41 -5.59
N ASP A 44 -17.43 18.22 -6.88
CA ASP A 44 -18.78 17.96 -7.39
C ASP A 44 -19.13 16.47 -7.22
N PHE A 45 -19.40 16.11 -5.97
CA PHE A 45 -19.71 14.72 -5.61
C PHE A 45 -21.04 14.24 -6.20
N THR A 46 -21.98 15.15 -6.45
CA THR A 46 -23.28 14.81 -7.07
C THR A 46 -23.07 14.36 -8.51
N GLN A 47 -22.24 15.06 -9.27
CA GLN A 47 -21.91 14.67 -10.64
C GLN A 47 -20.99 13.44 -10.68
N ALA A 48 -20.01 13.36 -9.78
CA ALA A 48 -19.14 12.19 -9.65
C ALA A 48 -19.96 10.91 -9.41
N LYS A 49 -20.94 10.98 -8.50
CA LYS A 49 -21.88 9.89 -8.22
C LYS A 49 -22.59 9.42 -9.49
N LYS A 50 -23.18 10.34 -10.27
CA LYS A 50 -23.91 9.97 -11.51
C LYS A 50 -23.02 9.23 -12.49
N TYR A 51 -21.78 9.67 -12.65
CA TYR A 51 -20.82 9.01 -13.52
C TYR A 51 -20.41 7.62 -13.01
N PHE A 52 -20.13 7.49 -11.71
CA PHE A 52 -19.79 6.19 -11.11
C PHE A 52 -20.95 5.21 -11.10
N GLU A 53 -22.20 5.68 -10.95
CA GLU A 53 -23.42 4.87 -11.10
C GLU A 53 -23.50 4.28 -12.51
N LYS A 54 -23.41 5.13 -13.54
CA LYS A 54 -23.42 4.66 -14.94
C LYS A 54 -22.28 3.68 -15.23
N ALA A 55 -21.07 3.98 -14.78
CA ALA A 55 -19.93 3.09 -14.96
C ALA A 55 -20.14 1.73 -14.27
N CYS A 56 -20.66 1.73 -13.04
CA CYS A 56 -20.95 0.51 -12.31
C CYS A 56 -22.08 -0.32 -12.96
N ASP A 57 -23.12 0.33 -13.47
CA ASP A 57 -24.20 -0.33 -14.20
C ASP A 57 -23.69 -1.00 -15.49
N LEU A 58 -22.66 -0.41 -16.11
CA LEU A 58 -21.92 -0.99 -17.24
C LEU A 58 -20.81 -1.97 -16.81
N LYS A 59 -20.84 -2.45 -15.56
CA LYS A 59 -19.90 -3.44 -15.00
C LYS A 59 -18.43 -3.00 -14.97
N GLU A 60 -18.17 -1.70 -14.95
CA GLU A 60 -16.82 -1.18 -14.70
C GLU A 60 -16.51 -1.23 -13.20
N ASN A 61 -15.53 -2.05 -12.85
CA ASN A 61 -15.27 -2.46 -11.47
C ASN A 61 -14.81 -1.29 -10.57
N SER A 62 -14.00 -0.38 -11.14
CA SER A 62 -13.53 0.85 -10.50
C SER A 62 -14.67 1.86 -10.30
N GLY A 63 -15.66 1.87 -11.20
CA GLY A 63 -16.89 2.64 -11.04
C GLY A 63 -17.71 2.18 -9.83
N CYS A 64 -17.94 0.87 -9.72
CA CYS A 64 -18.62 0.30 -8.55
C CYS A 64 -17.85 0.58 -7.26
N PHE A 65 -16.53 0.44 -7.27
CA PHE A 65 -15.70 0.73 -6.10
C PHE A 65 -15.84 2.20 -5.65
N ASN A 66 -15.68 3.15 -6.58
CA ASN A 66 -15.75 4.57 -6.27
C ASN A 66 -17.15 4.98 -5.76
N LEU A 67 -18.21 4.38 -6.30
CA LEU A 67 -19.56 4.57 -5.77
C LEU A 67 -19.68 4.06 -4.32
N GLY A 68 -19.04 2.92 -4.01
CA GLY A 68 -18.91 2.44 -2.64
C GLY A 68 -18.18 3.43 -1.72
N VAL A 69 -17.10 4.05 -2.21
CA VAL A 69 -16.37 5.10 -1.49
C VAL A 69 -17.25 6.30 -1.17
N LEU A 70 -18.06 6.78 -2.13
CA LEU A 70 -18.98 7.90 -1.90
C LEU A 70 -19.97 7.61 -0.76
N TYR A 71 -20.56 6.41 -0.74
CA TYR A 71 -21.43 5.98 0.35
C TYR A 71 -20.70 5.77 1.68
N TYR A 72 -19.44 5.32 1.64
CA TYR A 72 -18.63 5.13 2.83
C TYR A 72 -18.30 6.48 3.50
N GLN A 73 -17.99 7.50 2.70
CA GLN A 73 -17.60 8.83 3.17
C GLN A 73 -18.80 9.77 3.38
N GLY A 74 -19.94 9.52 2.74
CA GLY A 74 -21.09 10.43 2.74
C GLY A 74 -20.90 11.64 1.83
N GLN A 75 -20.24 11.44 0.67
CA GLN A 75 -19.92 12.50 -0.29
C GLN A 75 -20.91 12.47 -1.45
N GLY A 76 -21.69 13.54 -1.62
CA GLY A 76 -22.74 13.61 -2.64
C GLY A 76 -23.93 12.67 -2.38
N VAL A 77 -23.90 11.93 -1.27
CA VAL A 77 -24.96 11.04 -0.76
C VAL A 77 -24.90 11.01 0.76
N GLU A 78 -26.01 10.65 1.41
CA GLU A 78 -25.99 10.33 2.83
C GLU A 78 -25.07 9.11 3.09
N LYS A 79 -24.22 9.21 4.12
CA LYS A 79 -23.30 8.14 4.52
C LYS A 79 -24.07 6.87 4.85
N ASN A 80 -23.75 5.78 4.17
CA ASN A 80 -24.41 4.49 4.35
C ASN A 80 -23.44 3.33 4.12
N LEU A 81 -22.92 2.78 5.21
CA LEU A 81 -21.92 1.70 5.15
C LEU A 81 -22.47 0.39 4.59
N LYS A 82 -23.78 0.13 4.73
CA LYS A 82 -24.42 -1.06 4.15
C LYS A 82 -24.47 -0.97 2.63
N LYS A 83 -24.76 0.23 2.08
CA LYS A 83 -24.66 0.49 0.62
C LYS A 83 -23.20 0.47 0.15
N ALA A 84 -22.28 1.02 0.92
CA ALA A 84 -20.86 0.92 0.59
C ALA A 84 -20.42 -0.54 0.46
N ALA A 85 -20.79 -1.40 1.42
CA ALA A 85 -20.51 -2.83 1.39
C ALA A 85 -21.09 -3.53 0.15
N SER A 86 -22.32 -3.19 -0.27
CA SER A 86 -22.90 -3.81 -1.47
C SER A 86 -22.19 -3.40 -2.75
N PHE A 87 -21.71 -2.15 -2.85
CA PHE A 87 -20.93 -1.70 -4.00
C PHE A 87 -19.50 -2.25 -4.00
N TYR A 88 -18.85 -2.39 -2.83
CA TYR A 88 -17.58 -3.11 -2.72
C TYR A 88 -17.72 -4.60 -3.08
N ALA A 89 -18.85 -5.23 -2.73
CA ALA A 89 -19.14 -6.60 -3.16
C ALA A 89 -19.24 -6.69 -4.68
N LYS A 90 -20.01 -5.81 -5.32
CA LYS A 90 -20.07 -5.73 -6.80
C LYS A 90 -18.69 -5.54 -7.42
N ALA A 91 -17.89 -4.59 -6.91
CA ALA A 91 -16.54 -4.36 -7.40
C ALA A 91 -15.65 -5.61 -7.24
N CYS A 92 -15.73 -6.28 -6.09
CA CYS A 92 -15.00 -7.52 -5.83
C CYS A 92 -15.44 -8.67 -6.75
N ASP A 93 -16.73 -8.81 -7.03
CA ASP A 93 -17.27 -9.80 -7.98
C ASP A 93 -16.76 -9.53 -9.40
N LEU A 94 -16.52 -8.26 -9.74
CA LEU A 94 -15.85 -7.82 -10.96
C LEU A 94 -14.31 -7.79 -10.85
N ASN A 95 -13.75 -8.58 -9.92
CA ASN A 95 -12.31 -8.76 -9.70
C ASN A 95 -11.52 -7.49 -9.37
N TYR A 96 -12.16 -6.49 -8.75
CA TYR A 96 -11.46 -5.33 -8.21
C TYR A 96 -10.93 -5.66 -6.81
N SER A 97 -9.62 -5.83 -6.70
CA SER A 97 -8.96 -6.32 -5.49
C SER A 97 -9.13 -5.39 -4.29
N ASN A 98 -9.08 -4.07 -4.48
CA ASN A 98 -9.39 -3.07 -3.45
C ASN A 98 -10.83 -3.23 -2.92
N GLY A 99 -11.78 -3.54 -3.80
CA GLY A 99 -13.17 -3.80 -3.42
C GLY A 99 -13.28 -5.03 -2.53
N CYS A 100 -12.55 -6.10 -2.86
CA CYS A 100 -12.47 -7.29 -2.02
C CYS A 100 -11.85 -6.98 -0.66
N HIS A 101 -10.70 -6.30 -0.62
CA HIS A 101 -10.02 -5.99 0.63
C HIS A 101 -10.86 -5.10 1.56
N LEU A 102 -11.45 -4.01 1.05
CA LEU A 102 -12.29 -3.14 1.87
C LEU A 102 -13.54 -3.87 2.37
N LEU A 103 -14.15 -4.74 1.56
CA LEU A 103 -15.25 -5.57 2.03
C LEU A 103 -14.81 -6.55 3.13
N GLY A 104 -13.59 -7.09 3.02
CA GLY A 104 -12.93 -7.84 4.09
C GLY A 104 -12.84 -7.05 5.39
N ASN A 105 -12.38 -5.79 5.32
CA ASN A 105 -12.30 -4.88 6.47
C ASN A 105 -13.68 -4.63 7.10
N LEU A 106 -14.72 -4.42 6.29
CA LEU A 106 -16.08 -4.20 6.80
C LEU A 106 -16.61 -5.41 7.57
N TYR A 107 -16.40 -6.63 7.04
CA TYR A 107 -16.79 -7.86 7.75
C TYR A 107 -15.91 -8.14 8.97
N TYR A 108 -14.62 -7.80 8.93
CA TYR A 108 -13.72 -7.98 10.06
C TYR A 108 -14.10 -7.07 11.24
N GLY A 109 -14.41 -5.81 10.97
CA GLY A 109 -14.78 -4.80 11.96
C GLY A 109 -16.27 -4.71 12.30
N GLY A 110 -17.14 -5.42 11.57
CA GLY A 110 -18.60 -5.31 11.76
C GLY A 110 -19.17 -3.95 11.37
N GLN A 111 -18.59 -3.29 10.37
CA GLN A 111 -18.95 -1.92 9.97
C GLN A 111 -19.91 -1.95 8.77
N GLY A 112 -21.16 -1.53 8.97
CA GLY A 112 -22.20 -1.55 7.91
C GLY A 112 -22.74 -2.93 7.56
N VAL A 113 -22.08 -3.99 8.02
CA VAL A 113 -22.48 -5.40 7.96
C VAL A 113 -22.20 -6.03 9.32
N SER A 114 -22.92 -7.08 9.69
CA SER A 114 -22.59 -7.84 10.90
C SER A 114 -21.19 -8.43 10.80
N GLN A 115 -20.42 -8.34 11.90
CA GLN A 115 -19.08 -8.90 11.97
C GLN A 115 -19.10 -10.39 11.57
N ASN A 116 -18.19 -10.79 10.69
CA ASN A 116 -18.08 -12.17 10.23
C ASN A 116 -16.66 -12.50 9.78
N THR A 117 -15.90 -13.18 10.64
CA THR A 117 -14.51 -13.56 10.37
C THR A 117 -14.37 -14.43 9.12
N ASN A 118 -15.26 -15.40 8.90
CA ASN A 118 -15.17 -16.30 7.75
C ASN A 118 -15.31 -15.55 6.43
N LYS A 119 -16.26 -14.60 6.36
CA LYS A 119 -16.41 -13.73 5.18
C LYS A 119 -15.22 -12.80 5.02
N ALA A 120 -14.70 -12.22 6.10
CA ALA A 120 -13.51 -11.38 6.04
C ALA A 120 -12.32 -12.14 5.43
N LEU A 121 -12.03 -13.34 5.93
CA LEU A 121 -10.98 -14.23 5.40
C LEU A 121 -11.19 -14.56 3.93
N GLN A 122 -12.42 -14.87 3.52
CA GLN A 122 -12.75 -15.15 2.11
C GLN A 122 -12.42 -13.96 1.20
N TYR A 123 -12.82 -12.74 1.60
CA TYR A 123 -12.57 -11.55 0.80
C TYR A 123 -11.11 -11.12 0.80
N TYR A 124 -10.40 -11.24 1.93
CA TYR A 124 -8.95 -11.03 1.95
C TYR A 124 -8.20 -12.05 1.08
N SER A 125 -8.62 -13.32 1.08
CA SER A 125 -8.02 -14.35 0.24
C SER A 125 -8.20 -14.00 -1.22
N LYS A 126 -9.43 -13.64 -1.63
CA LYS A 126 -9.69 -13.21 -3.00
C LYS A 126 -8.88 -11.96 -3.38
N ALA A 127 -8.73 -10.98 -2.48
CA ALA A 127 -7.88 -9.81 -2.73
C ALA A 127 -6.40 -10.20 -2.92
N CYS A 128 -5.87 -11.08 -2.07
CA CYS A 128 -4.51 -11.60 -2.18
C CYS A 128 -4.28 -12.37 -3.50
N ASP A 129 -5.23 -13.22 -3.90
CA ASP A 129 -5.18 -13.98 -5.15
C ASP A 129 -5.21 -13.04 -6.38
N LEU A 130 -5.93 -11.92 -6.27
CA LEU A 130 -5.94 -10.79 -7.21
C LEU A 130 -4.72 -9.86 -7.08
N LYS A 131 -3.64 -10.32 -6.43
CA LYS A 131 -2.35 -9.63 -6.33
C LYS A 131 -2.39 -8.31 -5.55
N TYR A 132 -3.31 -8.18 -4.59
CA TYR A 132 -3.35 -7.05 -3.68
C TYR A 132 -2.61 -7.36 -2.38
N ALA A 133 -1.51 -6.64 -2.16
CA ALA A 133 -0.51 -6.96 -1.15
C ALA A 133 -1.10 -6.89 0.27
N GLU A 134 -1.90 -5.88 0.56
CA GLU A 134 -2.56 -5.66 1.85
C GLU A 134 -3.61 -6.75 2.15
N GLY A 135 -4.19 -7.36 1.11
CA GLY A 135 -5.02 -8.56 1.25
C GLY A 135 -4.24 -9.75 1.79
N CYS A 136 -3.03 -9.98 1.25
CA CYS A 136 -2.12 -11.00 1.74
C CYS A 136 -1.61 -10.66 3.15
N ALA A 137 -1.18 -9.42 3.38
CA ALA A 137 -0.67 -8.98 4.69
C ALA A 137 -1.74 -9.10 5.79
N SER A 138 -2.99 -8.78 5.50
CA SER A 138 -4.11 -8.95 6.45
C SER A 138 -4.30 -10.41 6.85
N LEU A 139 -4.24 -11.35 5.90
CA LEU A 139 -4.29 -12.78 6.22
C LEU A 139 -3.08 -13.24 7.03
N GLY A 140 -1.88 -12.77 6.66
CA GLY A 140 -0.65 -13.02 7.40
C GLY A 140 -0.79 -12.59 8.86
N GLY A 141 -1.26 -11.37 9.10
CA GLY A 141 -1.48 -10.80 10.43
C GLY A 141 -2.53 -11.56 11.23
N ILE A 142 -3.65 -11.95 10.60
CA ILE A 142 -4.72 -12.71 11.28
C ILE A 142 -4.20 -14.07 11.78
N TYR A 143 -3.48 -14.82 10.94
CA TYR A 143 -2.90 -16.11 11.33
C TYR A 143 -1.71 -15.97 12.29
N HIS A 144 -0.93 -14.88 12.17
CA HIS A 144 0.16 -14.56 13.09
C HIS A 144 -0.35 -14.29 14.51
N ASP A 145 -1.37 -13.45 14.64
CA ASP A 145 -1.91 -13.04 15.94
C ASP A 145 -2.78 -14.14 16.56
N GLY A 146 -3.55 -14.86 15.75
CA GLY A 146 -4.45 -15.91 16.21
C GLY A 146 -5.58 -15.42 17.12
N LYS A 147 -6.03 -14.16 16.94
CA LYS A 147 -7.11 -13.55 17.75
C LYS A 147 -8.50 -14.01 17.34
N VAL A 148 -8.72 -14.16 16.03
CA VAL A 148 -10.02 -14.53 15.44
C VAL A 148 -10.02 -15.89 14.74
N VAL A 149 -8.85 -16.51 14.63
CA VAL A 149 -8.60 -17.87 14.14
C VAL A 149 -7.55 -18.52 15.02
N THR A 150 -7.42 -19.84 15.00
CA THR A 150 -6.28 -20.50 15.64
C THR A 150 -4.97 -19.98 15.04
N ARG A 151 -4.05 -19.54 15.91
CA ARG A 151 -2.73 -19.05 15.49
C ARG A 151 -2.01 -20.10 14.66
N ASP A 152 -1.50 -19.68 13.51
CA ASP A 152 -0.81 -20.55 12.56
C ASP A 152 0.34 -19.78 11.91
N PHE A 153 1.54 -19.92 12.48
CA PHE A 153 2.72 -19.24 11.96
C PHE A 153 3.11 -19.74 10.56
N LYS A 154 2.77 -20.98 10.19
CA LYS A 154 3.09 -21.50 8.87
C LYS A 154 2.28 -20.76 7.80
N LYS A 155 0.98 -20.61 8.02
CA LYS A 155 0.14 -19.76 7.16
C LYS A 155 0.56 -18.29 7.19
N ALA A 156 0.98 -17.78 8.33
CA ALA A 156 1.50 -16.42 8.42
C ALA A 156 2.72 -16.23 7.50
N VAL A 157 3.70 -17.15 7.55
CA VAL A 157 4.85 -17.15 6.63
C VAL A 157 4.41 -17.21 5.18
N GLU A 158 3.47 -18.10 4.82
CA GLU A 158 2.97 -18.22 3.45
C GLU A 158 2.36 -16.90 2.93
N TYR A 159 1.50 -16.26 3.72
CA TYR A 159 0.83 -15.02 3.31
C TYR A 159 1.76 -13.80 3.36
N PHE A 160 2.64 -13.68 4.35
CA PHE A 160 3.63 -12.60 4.37
C PHE A 160 4.69 -12.76 3.27
N THR A 161 5.01 -13.99 2.86
CA THR A 161 5.82 -14.21 1.64
C THR A 161 5.13 -13.62 0.42
N LYS A 162 3.84 -13.94 0.20
CA LYS A 162 3.06 -13.36 -0.90
C LYS A 162 2.97 -11.84 -0.82
N ALA A 163 2.73 -11.27 0.37
CA ALA A 163 2.67 -9.82 0.57
C ALA A 163 4.01 -9.15 0.23
N CYS A 164 5.11 -9.72 0.74
CA CYS A 164 6.45 -9.22 0.47
C CYS A 164 6.82 -9.33 -1.02
N ASP A 165 6.44 -10.42 -1.69
CA ASP A 165 6.61 -10.58 -3.15
C ASP A 165 5.80 -9.54 -3.96
N LEU A 166 4.68 -9.07 -3.40
CA LEU A 166 3.86 -7.97 -3.93
C LEU A 166 4.30 -6.59 -3.44
N ASN A 167 5.52 -6.47 -2.90
CA ASN A 167 6.14 -5.21 -2.44
C ASN A 167 5.46 -4.57 -1.22
N ASP A 168 4.84 -5.37 -0.34
CA ASP A 168 4.42 -4.92 0.99
C ASP A 168 5.64 -4.83 1.94
N GLY A 169 6.05 -3.61 2.28
CA GLY A 169 7.23 -3.35 3.11
C GLY A 169 7.09 -3.91 4.54
N ASP A 170 5.95 -3.67 5.18
CA ASP A 170 5.63 -4.20 6.52
C ASP A 170 5.61 -5.74 6.51
N GLY A 171 5.01 -6.32 5.47
CA GLY A 171 4.95 -7.76 5.24
C GLY A 171 6.33 -8.38 5.07
N CYS A 172 7.24 -7.71 4.35
CA CYS A 172 8.64 -8.13 4.27
C CYS A 172 9.35 -8.08 5.63
N THR A 173 9.13 -7.03 6.43
CA THR A 173 9.71 -6.92 7.77
C THR A 173 9.20 -7.99 8.71
N ILE A 174 7.89 -8.25 8.72
CA ILE A 174 7.31 -9.32 9.54
C ILE A 174 7.83 -10.68 9.09
N LEU A 175 7.91 -10.93 7.78
CA LEU A 175 8.52 -12.14 7.23
C LEU A 175 9.96 -12.32 7.69
N GLY A 176 10.76 -11.24 7.68
CA GLY A 176 12.12 -11.23 8.21
C GLY A 176 12.17 -11.67 9.68
N SER A 177 11.24 -11.18 10.50
CA SER A 177 11.15 -11.54 11.92
C SER A 177 10.73 -13.00 12.14
N LEU A 178 9.90 -13.56 11.24
CA LEU A 178 9.50 -14.97 11.30
C LEU A 178 10.67 -15.90 10.97
N TYR A 179 11.48 -15.54 9.98
CA TYR A 179 12.72 -16.26 9.66
C TYR A 179 13.77 -16.15 10.76
N ASP A 180 13.94 -14.96 11.35
CA ASP A 180 14.88 -14.78 12.46
C ASP A 180 14.46 -15.57 13.69
N ALA A 181 13.17 -15.54 14.05
CA ALA A 181 12.67 -16.27 15.22
C ALA A 181 12.47 -17.78 14.96
N GLY A 182 12.51 -18.26 13.71
CA GLY A 182 12.17 -19.64 13.36
C GLY A 182 10.71 -19.99 13.66
N ARG A 183 9.77 -19.06 13.45
CA ARG A 183 8.35 -19.25 13.74
C ARG A 183 7.59 -19.61 12.46
N GLY A 184 7.03 -20.82 12.41
CA GLY A 184 6.31 -21.32 11.23
C GLY A 184 7.21 -21.73 10.05
N THR A 185 8.53 -21.56 10.21
CA THR A 185 9.60 -21.93 9.29
C THR A 185 10.86 -22.25 10.12
N PRO A 186 11.79 -23.09 9.65
CA PRO A 186 13.12 -23.16 10.25
C PRO A 186 13.77 -21.78 10.34
N LYS A 187 14.52 -21.53 11.43
CA LYS A 187 15.30 -20.29 11.60
C LYS A 187 16.32 -20.18 10.47
N ASP A 188 16.32 -19.04 9.77
CA ASP A 188 17.20 -18.77 8.65
C ASP A 188 17.56 -17.27 8.61
N LEU A 189 18.71 -16.94 9.19
CA LEU A 189 19.18 -15.55 9.28
C LEU A 189 19.47 -14.93 7.91
N LYS A 190 19.82 -15.74 6.90
CA LYS A 190 20.07 -15.23 5.55
C LYS A 190 18.77 -14.80 4.88
N LYS A 191 17.69 -15.57 5.05
CA LYS A 191 16.35 -15.18 4.59
C LYS A 191 15.78 -14.02 5.40
N ALA A 192 16.04 -13.96 6.69
CA ALA A 192 15.65 -12.83 7.53
C ALA A 192 16.28 -11.54 7.00
N LEU A 193 17.61 -11.53 6.82
CA LEU A 193 18.34 -10.40 6.25
C LEU A 193 17.83 -10.00 4.87
N ALA A 194 17.64 -10.96 3.96
CA ALA A 194 17.13 -10.67 2.62
C ALA A 194 15.72 -10.04 2.65
N SER A 195 14.86 -10.46 3.59
CA SER A 195 13.52 -9.91 3.76
C SER A 195 13.56 -8.48 4.32
N TYR A 196 14.40 -8.23 5.34
CA TYR A 196 14.63 -6.89 5.88
C TYR A 196 15.29 -5.94 4.87
N ASP A 197 16.22 -6.44 4.06
CA ASP A 197 16.85 -5.69 2.98
C ASP A 197 15.82 -5.22 1.95
N LYS A 198 14.96 -6.15 1.51
CA LYS A 198 13.85 -5.83 0.60
C LYS A 198 12.88 -4.83 1.23
N ALA A 199 12.50 -5.00 2.49
CA ALA A 199 11.66 -4.05 3.21
C ALA A 199 12.30 -2.65 3.24
N CYS A 200 13.60 -2.57 3.50
CA CYS A 200 14.33 -1.30 3.51
C CYS A 200 14.34 -0.61 2.14
N ASP A 201 14.49 -1.36 1.05
CA ASP A 201 14.41 -0.81 -0.31
C ASP A 201 12.99 -0.32 -0.65
N LEU A 202 11.97 -0.96 -0.06
CA LEU A 202 10.56 -0.53 -0.08
C LEU A 202 10.24 0.62 0.90
N LYS A 203 11.26 1.26 1.47
CA LYS A 203 11.14 2.41 2.39
C LYS A 203 10.53 2.06 3.75
N ASP A 204 10.59 0.80 4.16
CA ASP A 204 10.21 0.39 5.51
C ASP A 204 11.36 0.64 6.51
N SER A 205 11.14 1.58 7.43
CA SER A 205 12.18 2.02 8.37
C SER A 205 12.57 0.95 9.41
N PRO A 206 11.64 0.15 9.97
CA PRO A 206 11.97 -1.03 10.77
C PRO A 206 12.79 -2.08 9.99
N GLY A 207 12.48 -2.31 8.72
CA GLY A 207 13.25 -3.17 7.82
C GLY A 207 14.70 -2.69 7.68
N CYS A 208 14.91 -1.40 7.41
CA CYS A 208 16.24 -0.81 7.39
C CYS A 208 16.97 -0.96 8.74
N PHE A 209 16.29 -0.71 9.86
CA PHE A 209 16.87 -0.84 11.19
C PHE A 209 17.35 -2.28 11.47
N ASN A 210 16.50 -3.27 11.21
CA ASN A 210 16.83 -4.68 11.44
C ASN A 210 17.93 -5.17 10.50
N ALA A 211 17.91 -4.80 9.22
CA ALA A 211 19.01 -5.09 8.30
C ALA A 211 20.34 -4.50 8.80
N GLY A 212 20.33 -3.24 9.27
CA GLY A 212 21.50 -2.59 9.86
C GLY A 212 22.05 -3.34 11.07
N ASN A 213 21.18 -3.79 11.97
CA ASN A 213 21.56 -4.61 13.12
C ASN A 213 22.25 -5.92 12.67
N MET A 214 21.67 -6.62 11.69
CA MET A 214 22.21 -7.88 11.20
C MET A 214 23.59 -7.72 10.56
N TYR A 215 23.78 -6.69 9.72
CA TYR A 215 25.11 -6.38 9.15
C TYR A 215 26.13 -5.96 10.23
N HIS A 216 25.70 -5.24 11.27
CA HIS A 216 26.58 -4.81 12.37
C HIS A 216 27.07 -6.00 13.20
N HIS A 217 26.21 -6.98 13.45
CA HIS A 217 26.53 -8.16 14.27
C HIS A 217 27.12 -9.33 13.46
N GLY A 218 26.94 -9.34 12.14
CA GLY A 218 27.35 -10.46 11.29
C GLY A 218 26.36 -11.62 11.32
N GLU A 219 25.07 -11.31 11.33
CA GLU A 219 23.97 -12.27 11.37
C GLU A 219 23.38 -12.42 9.96
N GLY A 220 23.31 -13.64 9.45
CA GLY A 220 22.81 -13.91 8.08
C GLY A 220 23.74 -13.49 6.94
N ALA A 221 24.73 -12.64 7.22
CA ALA A 221 25.85 -12.30 6.36
C ALA A 221 27.11 -12.03 7.22
N ALA A 222 28.28 -11.97 6.58
CA ALA A 222 29.49 -11.55 7.27
C ALA A 222 29.33 -10.12 7.82
N LYS A 223 29.90 -9.86 9.01
CA LYS A 223 29.89 -8.55 9.63
C LYS A 223 30.42 -7.49 8.66
N ASN A 224 29.65 -6.43 8.45
CA ASN A 224 29.98 -5.37 7.50
C ASN A 224 29.45 -4.00 7.99
N PHE A 225 30.34 -3.21 8.59
CA PHE A 225 29.97 -1.89 9.10
C PHE A 225 29.58 -0.89 8.00
N LYS A 226 30.09 -1.04 6.77
CA LYS A 226 29.70 -0.16 5.66
C LYS A 226 28.24 -0.36 5.28
N GLU A 227 27.79 -1.62 5.20
CA GLU A 227 26.38 -1.93 4.96
C GLU A 227 25.51 -1.50 6.14
N ALA A 228 25.95 -1.78 7.38
CA ALA A 228 25.22 -1.33 8.58
C ALA A 228 25.00 0.19 8.60
N LEU A 229 26.04 0.98 8.31
CA LEU A 229 25.94 2.44 8.19
C LEU A 229 24.93 2.87 7.12
N ALA A 230 24.97 2.25 5.94
CA ALA A 230 24.04 2.56 4.87
C ALA A 230 22.59 2.29 5.30
N ARG A 231 22.33 1.19 6.02
CA ARG A 231 20.99 0.84 6.48
C ARG A 231 20.50 1.70 7.63
N TYR A 232 21.37 2.01 8.61
CA TYR A 232 21.01 2.94 9.68
C TYR A 232 20.81 4.38 9.17
N SER A 233 21.56 4.82 8.16
CA SER A 233 21.33 6.11 7.48
C SER A 233 19.94 6.14 6.87
N LYS A 234 19.60 5.16 6.03
CA LYS A 234 18.25 5.04 5.44
C LYS A 234 17.15 4.98 6.52
N ALA A 235 17.34 4.19 7.58
CA ALA A 235 16.39 4.11 8.69
C ALA A 235 16.21 5.48 9.37
N CYS A 236 17.29 6.19 9.64
CA CYS A 236 17.26 7.51 10.26
C CYS A 236 16.64 8.59 9.36
N GLU A 237 16.87 8.53 8.05
CA GLU A 237 16.21 9.38 7.05
C GLU A 237 14.70 9.13 7.00
N LEU A 238 14.26 7.89 7.24
CA LEU A 238 12.87 7.48 7.37
C LEU A 238 12.31 7.67 8.80
N GLU A 239 12.88 8.61 9.57
CA GLU A 239 12.46 8.98 10.92
C GLU A 239 12.43 7.81 11.93
N ASN A 240 13.27 6.79 11.75
CA ASN A 240 13.46 5.72 12.74
C ASN A 240 14.42 6.18 13.85
N GLY A 241 13.90 6.37 15.06
CA GLY A 241 14.72 6.81 16.20
C GLY A 241 15.86 5.85 16.54
N GLY A 242 15.62 4.54 16.49
CA GLY A 242 16.66 3.51 16.72
C GLY A 242 17.72 3.52 15.64
N GLY A 243 17.33 3.71 14.37
CA GLY A 243 18.24 3.91 13.25
C GLY A 243 19.17 5.11 13.45
N CYS A 244 18.62 6.27 13.86
CA CYS A 244 19.43 7.46 14.16
C CYS A 244 20.38 7.23 15.33
N PHE A 245 19.92 6.56 16.39
CA PHE A 245 20.75 6.23 17.53
C PHE A 245 21.94 5.34 17.13
N ASN A 246 21.70 4.24 16.40
CA ASN A 246 22.75 3.32 15.99
C ASN A 246 23.72 3.96 14.98
N LEU A 247 23.22 4.80 14.07
CA LEU A 247 24.08 5.60 13.19
C LEU A 247 25.01 6.52 13.98
N GLY A 248 24.47 7.22 14.99
CA GLY A 248 25.25 8.06 15.88
C GLY A 248 26.30 7.27 16.65
N ALA A 249 25.95 6.09 17.16
CA ALA A 249 26.88 5.23 17.88
C ALA A 249 28.05 4.77 16.99
N MET A 250 27.78 4.36 15.75
CA MET A 250 28.83 3.97 14.81
C MET A 250 29.79 5.13 14.49
N GLN A 251 29.24 6.34 14.27
CA GLN A 251 30.05 7.54 14.01
C GLN A 251 30.86 7.98 15.24
N TYR A 252 30.31 7.80 16.44
CA TYR A 252 30.98 8.12 17.71
C TYR A 252 32.18 7.20 17.97
N ASN A 253 32.02 5.90 17.67
CA ASN A 253 33.05 4.88 17.87
C ASN A 253 34.02 4.76 16.68
N GLY A 254 33.70 5.32 15.52
CA GLY A 254 34.49 5.13 14.30
C GLY A 254 34.33 3.72 13.69
N GLU A 255 33.15 3.12 13.83
CA GLU A 255 32.85 1.80 13.28
C GLU A 255 32.46 1.93 11.81
N GLY A 256 33.31 1.46 10.89
CA GLY A 256 33.06 1.52 9.44
C GLY A 256 33.23 2.89 8.80
N VAL A 257 33.46 3.94 9.60
CA VAL A 257 33.74 5.32 9.18
C VAL A 257 34.79 5.94 10.08
N THR A 258 35.48 6.97 9.60
CA THR A 258 36.29 7.82 10.48
C THR A 258 35.42 8.41 11.59
N ARG A 259 35.90 8.33 12.83
CA ARG A 259 35.18 8.87 13.99
C ARG A 259 34.77 10.32 13.75
N ASN A 260 33.49 10.62 13.97
CA ASN A 260 32.90 11.95 13.81
C ASN A 260 31.89 12.22 14.92
N GLU A 261 32.38 12.79 16.02
CA GLU A 261 31.58 13.06 17.21
C GLU A 261 30.51 14.12 16.99
N LYS A 262 30.80 15.14 16.17
CA LYS A 262 29.83 16.21 15.86
C LYS A 262 28.61 15.63 15.15
N GLN A 263 28.82 14.84 14.09
CA GLN A 263 27.72 14.21 13.35
C GLN A 263 26.99 13.18 14.20
N ALA A 264 27.72 12.43 15.04
CA ALA A 264 27.14 11.48 15.98
C ALA A 264 26.15 12.16 16.94
N ILE A 265 26.54 13.29 17.53
CA ILE A 265 25.69 14.09 18.43
C ILE A 265 24.43 14.57 17.72
N GLU A 266 24.53 15.03 16.46
CA GLU A 266 23.37 15.43 15.66
C GLU A 266 22.39 14.26 15.47
N ASN A 267 22.91 13.08 15.16
CA ASN A 267 22.11 11.86 15.02
C ASN A 267 21.52 11.38 16.35
N PHE A 268 22.25 11.50 17.47
CA PHE A 268 21.70 11.25 18.79
C PHE A 268 20.56 12.22 19.13
N LYS A 269 20.70 13.51 18.83
CA LYS A 269 19.61 14.50 19.05
C LYS A 269 18.37 14.13 18.25
N LYS A 270 18.55 13.80 16.96
CA LYS A 270 17.45 13.35 16.11
C LYS A 270 16.81 12.06 16.65
N GLY A 271 17.61 11.06 17.01
CA GLY A 271 17.14 9.82 17.61
C GLY A 271 16.34 10.04 18.90
N CYS A 272 16.82 10.92 19.78
CA CYS A 272 16.12 11.24 21.03
C CYS A 272 14.78 11.94 20.77
N LYS A 273 14.74 12.90 19.84
CA LYS A 273 13.50 13.56 19.41
C LYS A 273 12.47 12.56 18.84
N LEU A 274 12.95 11.51 18.19
CA LEU A 274 12.16 10.40 17.65
C LEU A 274 11.87 9.29 18.68
N GLY A 275 12.19 9.50 19.96
CA GLY A 275 11.84 8.58 21.04
C GLY A 275 12.86 7.49 21.36
N ALA A 276 14.06 7.51 20.75
CA ALA A 276 15.12 6.57 21.11
C ALA A 276 15.73 6.92 22.47
N LYS A 277 15.28 6.22 23.51
CA LYS A 277 15.72 6.45 24.90
C LYS A 277 17.25 6.41 25.06
N GLY A 278 17.92 5.44 24.42
CA GLY A 278 19.38 5.33 24.45
C GLY A 278 20.08 6.59 23.93
N ALA A 279 19.52 7.24 22.92
CA ALA A 279 20.03 8.50 22.38
C ALA A 279 19.83 9.67 23.35
N CYS A 280 18.70 9.73 24.05
CA CYS A 280 18.47 10.74 25.07
C CYS A 280 19.43 10.58 26.26
N ASP A 281 19.63 9.34 26.70
CA ASP A 281 20.47 9.04 27.86
C ASP A 281 21.96 9.32 27.55
N ILE A 282 22.43 9.00 26.34
CA ILE A 282 23.82 9.32 25.95
C ILE A 282 24.03 10.84 25.84
N LEU A 283 23.07 11.61 25.32
CA LEU A 283 23.18 13.08 25.28
C LEU A 283 23.29 13.70 26.66
N LYS A 284 22.56 13.17 27.65
CA LYS A 284 22.67 13.61 29.05
C LYS A 284 24.06 13.32 29.61
N GLN A 285 24.62 12.14 29.34
CA GLN A 285 25.98 11.77 29.77
C GLN A 285 27.03 12.69 29.13
N LEU A 286 26.82 13.06 27.87
CA LEU A 286 27.67 14.03 27.15
C LEU A 286 27.41 15.50 27.56
N LYS A 287 26.47 15.75 28.50
CA LYS A 287 26.07 17.09 28.97
C LYS A 287 25.51 18.00 27.87
N ILE A 288 24.86 17.41 26.88
CA ILE A 288 24.27 18.12 25.73
C ILE A 288 22.77 18.28 25.95
N LYS A 289 22.27 19.52 25.80
CA LYS A 289 20.83 19.78 25.86
C LYS A 289 20.15 19.23 24.59
N VAL A 290 19.07 18.47 24.83
CA VAL A 290 18.15 17.93 23.82
C VAL A 290 17.14 18.99 23.45
#